data_AF-A0ABD2QJV6-F1
#
_entry.id   AF-A0ABD2QJV6-F1
#
_cell.length_a   1.000
_cell.length_b   1.000
_cell.length_c   1.000
_cell.angle_alpha   90.00
_cell.angle_beta   90.00
_cell.angle_gamma   90.00
#
_symmetry.space_group_name_H-M   'P 1'
#
loop_
_entity.id
_entity.type
_entity.pdbx_description
1 polymer ?
#
loop_
_entity_poly.entity_id
_entity_poly.type
_entity_poly.pdbx_seq_one_letter_code
_entity_poly.pdbx_strand_id
1 'polypeptide(L)'
;MLITGHLDIGRVSADCLSIYNADNQTDENKSTYFVKFLNQPEKIILLKKKLNDFNASKSKEMKKVSLFDRRTDATCASQYFQFYSYLSQQQNMMQDFVRTSTYQTAMTANASVDFRDKVVLDVGAGSGILSFFAAHCGAKRVYAVEASNMAKFCENLVHANKLAGKIIVIAVDVIISEPMGYMLFNERMLESYVHARKFLAKKYLQPVLDAEGKPTDSYTNKALPRPGMMFPSVGHLYIAPFSDEALFLEQQAKANFWYQQHFHGMDLSSLREAAMQEYFNQPVVDSFDISICPAAPVKYPVDFRTIDESEFEEFSIDLQFNLLNCCTIHGLAFWFDVGFLGSKRQVWLSTSPTEQLTHWYQVRCLFTTPLFVQEDQVLSGMVRMRAHSRQSYDVDIELVIPGTTSKISNTIDLKNPHFRYTGYPTAPPPGSHSKSPTDAYVATNMGGQVSNEYINGLVGDSIDGGTQQEEVPNAAYWNHSVTNSVVGSATAMKAVVNSHKTSGSASVNQNTVHH
;
A
#
# COMPACT_ATOMS: atom_id res chain seq x y z
N MET A 1 -14.02 28.01 -50.91
CA MET A 1 -14.37 28.07 -49.48
C MET A 1 -13.08 28.11 -48.68
N LEU A 2 -12.98 28.96 -47.65
CA LEU A 2 -11.82 29.01 -46.75
C LEU A 2 -11.98 27.91 -45.68
N ILE A 3 -10.97 27.06 -45.49
CA ILE A 3 -10.97 25.99 -44.50
C ILE A 3 -9.75 26.14 -43.61
N THR A 4 -9.94 26.23 -42.29
CA THR A 4 -8.87 26.31 -41.29
C THR A 4 -8.81 25.02 -40.46
N GLY A 5 -7.66 24.35 -40.42
CA GLY A 5 -7.45 23.11 -39.63
C GLY A 5 -6.86 21.93 -40.42
N HIS A 6 -6.70 20.79 -39.76
CA HIS A 6 -6.10 19.58 -40.37
C HIS A 6 -7.06 18.97 -41.40
N LEU A 7 -6.69 19.03 -42.68
CA LEU A 7 -7.48 18.53 -43.81
C LEU A 7 -6.82 17.25 -44.36
N ASP A 8 -7.55 16.13 -44.40
CA ASP A 8 -7.11 14.93 -45.12
C ASP A 8 -7.27 15.16 -46.63
N ILE A 9 -6.20 15.66 -47.25
CA ILE A 9 -6.17 16.06 -48.66
C ILE A 9 -6.54 14.89 -49.59
N GLY A 10 -6.18 13.66 -49.23
CA GLY A 10 -6.43 12.46 -50.04
C GLY A 10 -7.92 12.15 -50.25
N ARG A 11 -8.78 12.53 -49.31
CA ARG A 11 -10.24 12.38 -49.43
C ARG A 11 -10.94 13.57 -50.10
N VAL A 12 -10.34 14.75 -50.06
CA VAL A 12 -10.91 15.97 -50.66
C VAL A 12 -10.57 16.08 -52.15
N SER A 13 -9.41 15.58 -52.58
CA SER A 13 -8.90 15.77 -53.95
C SER A 13 -9.75 15.11 -55.04
N ALA A 14 -10.48 14.03 -54.73
CA ALA A 14 -11.28 13.29 -55.72
C ALA A 14 -12.52 14.07 -56.22
N ASP A 15 -13.00 15.06 -55.46
CA ASP A 15 -14.26 15.77 -55.71
C ASP A 15 -14.11 17.29 -55.89
N CYS A 16 -12.88 17.82 -55.83
CA CYS A 16 -12.59 19.25 -55.93
C CYS A 16 -11.82 19.61 -57.21
N LEU A 17 -12.01 20.83 -57.71
CA LEU A 17 -11.35 21.33 -58.91
C LEU A 17 -9.90 21.78 -58.62
N SER A 18 -9.63 22.30 -57.43
CA SER A 18 -8.29 22.69 -56.96
C SER A 18 -8.28 22.98 -55.46
N ILE A 19 -7.13 22.73 -54.83
CA ILE A 19 -6.83 23.09 -53.44
C ILE A 19 -5.59 23.98 -53.46
N TYR A 20 -5.67 25.14 -52.81
CA TYR A 20 -4.54 26.05 -52.62
C TYR A 20 -4.30 26.22 -51.13
N ASN A 21 -3.05 26.11 -50.67
CA ASN A 21 -2.71 26.54 -49.31
C ASN A 21 -2.67 28.08 -49.30
N ALA A 22 -3.39 28.69 -48.37
CA ALA A 22 -3.50 30.14 -48.21
C ALA A 22 -2.30 30.72 -47.43
N ASP A 23 -1.57 29.89 -46.69
CA ASP A 23 -0.52 30.32 -45.77
C ASP A 23 0.86 30.02 -46.36
N ASN A 24 1.63 31.08 -46.63
CA ASN A 24 3.04 31.01 -47.03
C ASN A 24 3.99 31.04 -45.81
N GLN A 25 3.56 30.58 -44.62
CA GLN A 25 4.37 30.60 -43.40
C GLN A 25 4.45 29.24 -42.69
N THR A 26 5.64 28.99 -42.13
CA THR A 26 6.16 27.78 -41.50
C THR A 26 5.64 27.57 -40.07
N ASP A 27 4.33 27.46 -39.89
CA ASP A 27 3.74 27.06 -38.61
C ASP A 27 3.00 25.73 -38.77
N GLU A 28 3.58 24.65 -38.26
CA GLU A 28 3.15 23.25 -38.51
C GLU A 28 1.74 22.94 -37.96
N ASN A 29 1.17 23.80 -37.10
CA ASN A 29 -0.07 23.50 -36.40
C ASN A 29 -1.34 24.19 -36.93
N LYS A 30 -1.25 25.08 -37.94
CA LYS A 30 -2.44 25.66 -38.59
C LYS A 30 -2.15 25.97 -40.06
N SER A 31 -2.65 25.13 -40.96
CA SER A 31 -2.69 25.42 -42.38
C SER A 31 -4.11 25.78 -42.82
N THR A 32 -4.25 26.90 -43.52
CA THR A 32 -5.51 27.36 -44.12
C THR A 32 -5.53 26.96 -45.59
N TYR A 33 -6.61 26.34 -46.06
CA TYR A 33 -6.75 25.91 -47.46
C TYR A 33 -7.94 26.57 -48.15
N PHE A 34 -7.74 27.04 -49.38
CA PHE A 34 -8.79 27.38 -50.33
C PHE A 34 -9.14 26.16 -51.17
N VAL A 35 -10.36 25.65 -51.01
CA VAL A 35 -10.88 24.56 -51.85
C VAL A 35 -11.90 25.11 -52.83
N LYS A 36 -11.71 24.83 -54.13
CA LYS A 36 -12.59 25.21 -55.23
C LYS A 36 -13.34 23.99 -55.76
N PHE A 37 -14.65 24.12 -55.92
CA PHE A 37 -15.53 23.10 -56.51
C PHE A 37 -16.07 23.60 -57.86
N LEU A 38 -16.43 22.69 -58.78
CA LEU A 38 -17.37 23.00 -59.87
C LEU A 38 -18.70 23.44 -59.25
N ASN A 39 -19.50 24.24 -59.97
CA ASN A 39 -20.71 24.90 -59.48
C ASN A 39 -21.78 23.92 -58.92
N GLN A 40 -21.51 23.36 -57.74
CA GLN A 40 -22.24 22.29 -57.06
C GLN A 40 -22.46 22.71 -55.59
N PRO A 41 -23.44 23.59 -55.33
CA PRO A 41 -23.67 24.16 -54.00
C PRO A 41 -23.98 23.11 -52.94
N GLU A 42 -24.58 21.97 -53.31
CA GLU A 42 -24.90 20.88 -52.39
C GLU A 42 -23.66 20.21 -51.78
N LYS A 43 -22.59 20.02 -52.58
CA LYS A 43 -21.33 19.43 -52.08
C LYS A 43 -20.61 20.37 -51.11
N ILE A 44 -20.70 21.68 -51.34
CA ILE A 44 -20.15 22.69 -50.42
C ILE A 44 -20.88 22.66 -49.08
N ILE A 45 -22.21 22.51 -49.09
CA ILE A 45 -23.03 22.40 -47.88
C ILE A 45 -22.68 21.10 -47.12
N LEU A 46 -22.54 19.97 -47.83
CA LEU A 46 -22.16 18.69 -47.23
C LEU A 46 -20.77 18.73 -46.58
N LEU A 47 -19.78 19.34 -47.26
CA LEU A 47 -18.44 19.49 -46.71
C LEU A 47 -18.45 20.40 -45.47
N LYS A 48 -19.15 21.53 -45.50
CA LYS A 48 -19.35 22.41 -44.32
C LYS A 48 -19.95 21.65 -43.15
N LYS A 49 -20.96 20.83 -43.41
CA LYS A 49 -21.61 20.00 -42.38
C LYS A 49 -20.62 19.00 -41.78
N LYS A 50 -19.91 18.23 -42.61
CA LYS A 50 -18.89 17.27 -42.14
C LYS A 50 -17.74 17.95 -41.38
N LEU A 51 -17.31 19.13 -41.80
CA LEU A 51 -16.25 19.89 -41.11
C LEU A 51 -16.72 20.39 -39.75
N ASN A 52 -17.96 20.88 -39.67
CA ASN A 52 -18.59 21.29 -38.43
C ASN A 52 -18.80 20.10 -37.49
N ASP A 53 -19.24 18.94 -38.00
CA ASP A 53 -19.38 17.71 -37.22
C ASP A 53 -18.03 17.22 -36.71
N PHE A 54 -16.97 17.29 -37.52
CA PHE A 54 -15.60 16.95 -37.11
C PHE A 54 -15.07 17.92 -36.05
N ASN A 55 -15.21 19.23 -36.24
CA ASN A 55 -14.80 20.23 -35.24
C ASN A 55 -15.64 20.14 -33.96
N ALA A 56 -16.93 19.80 -34.05
CA ALA A 56 -17.79 19.52 -32.92
C ALA A 56 -17.39 18.23 -32.18
N SER A 57 -16.92 17.20 -32.91
CA SER A 57 -16.38 15.98 -32.31
C SER A 57 -15.05 16.21 -31.60
N LYS A 58 -14.13 16.98 -32.21
CA LYS A 58 -12.83 17.34 -31.64
C LYS A 58 -12.95 18.27 -30.43
N SER A 59 -13.90 19.21 -30.46
CA SER A 59 -14.23 20.06 -29.30
C SER A 59 -14.99 19.31 -28.20
N LYS A 60 -15.69 18.22 -28.51
CA LYS A 60 -16.23 17.27 -27.52
C LYS A 60 -15.14 16.38 -26.92
N GLU A 61 -14.15 15.94 -27.71
CA GLU A 61 -12.96 15.22 -27.23
C GLU A 61 -12.10 16.08 -26.31
N MET A 62 -11.82 17.33 -26.69
CA MET A 62 -11.07 18.29 -25.86
C MET A 62 -11.80 18.70 -24.56
N LYS A 63 -13.11 18.41 -24.42
CA LYS A 63 -13.92 18.80 -23.25
C LYS A 63 -14.11 17.70 -22.20
N LYS A 64 -13.50 16.52 -22.34
CA LYS A 64 -13.52 15.48 -21.28
C LYS A 64 -12.12 15.14 -20.80
N VAL A 65 -11.46 16.12 -20.17
CA VAL A 65 -10.33 15.81 -19.28
C VAL A 65 -10.91 15.02 -18.10
N SER A 66 -10.41 13.81 -17.85
CA SER A 66 -10.92 12.99 -16.75
C SER A 66 -10.56 13.63 -15.40
N LEU A 67 -11.28 13.30 -14.32
CA LEU A 67 -10.93 13.77 -12.98
C LEU A 67 -9.50 13.34 -12.58
N PHE A 68 -9.08 12.16 -13.03
CA PHE A 68 -7.71 11.67 -12.87
C PHE A 68 -6.69 12.58 -13.57
N ASP A 69 -6.89 12.89 -14.86
CA ASP A 69 -5.96 13.74 -15.62
C ASP A 69 -5.92 15.18 -15.08
N ARG A 70 -7.01 15.66 -14.46
CA ARG A 70 -7.04 16.99 -13.83
C ARG A 70 -6.21 17.07 -12.56
N ARG A 71 -6.12 15.97 -11.79
CA ARG A 71 -5.48 15.96 -10.47
C ARG A 71 -4.09 15.33 -10.48
N THR A 72 -3.70 14.67 -11.57
CA THR A 72 -2.46 13.91 -11.66
C THR A 72 -1.57 14.43 -12.77
N ASP A 73 -0.30 14.65 -12.46
CA ASP A 73 0.71 14.98 -13.46
C ASP A 73 0.90 13.82 -14.45
N ALA A 74 0.92 14.12 -15.75
CA ALA A 74 0.94 13.10 -16.81
C ALA A 74 2.23 12.25 -16.79
N THR A 75 3.36 12.83 -16.40
CA THR A 75 4.63 12.10 -16.29
C THR A 75 4.57 11.14 -15.10
N CYS A 76 4.05 11.61 -13.96
CA CYS A 76 3.84 10.78 -12.79
C CYS A 76 2.89 9.62 -13.07
N ALA A 77 1.74 9.88 -13.73
CA ALA A 77 0.80 8.83 -14.14
C ALA A 77 1.46 7.78 -15.05
N SER A 78 2.26 8.23 -16.03
CA SER A 78 2.95 7.33 -16.95
C SER A 78 3.96 6.43 -16.23
N GLN A 79 4.77 7.01 -15.33
CA GLN A 79 5.72 6.25 -14.50
C GLN A 79 5.01 5.26 -13.58
N TYR A 80 3.89 5.67 -12.99
CA TYR A 80 3.04 4.85 -12.14
C TYR A 80 2.54 3.61 -12.89
N PHE A 81 1.87 3.78 -14.03
CA PHE A 81 1.37 2.65 -14.81
C PHE A 81 2.48 1.78 -15.40
N GLN A 82 3.63 2.38 -15.74
CA GLN A 82 4.80 1.60 -16.17
C GLN A 82 5.32 0.72 -15.03
N PHE A 83 5.42 1.23 -13.81
CA PHE A 83 5.85 0.46 -12.64
C PHE A 83 4.94 -0.76 -12.42
N TYR A 84 3.62 -0.56 -12.43
CA TYR A 84 2.65 -1.66 -12.24
C TYR A 84 2.53 -2.64 -13.42
N SER A 85 3.12 -2.30 -14.56
CA SER A 85 3.18 -3.20 -15.74
C SER A 85 4.29 -4.25 -15.67
N TYR A 86 5.21 -4.17 -14.71
CA TYR A 86 6.25 -5.18 -14.53
C TYR A 86 5.73 -6.42 -13.79
N LEU A 87 5.99 -7.61 -14.35
CA LEU A 87 5.64 -8.89 -13.70
C LEU A 87 6.32 -9.05 -12.33
N SER A 88 7.53 -8.54 -12.16
CA SER A 88 8.23 -8.58 -10.86
C SER A 88 7.47 -7.83 -9.78
N GLN A 89 6.84 -6.69 -10.10
CA GLN A 89 6.03 -5.94 -9.12
C GLN A 89 4.74 -6.67 -8.79
N GLN A 90 4.07 -7.26 -9.79
CA GLN A 90 2.91 -8.13 -9.54
C GLN A 90 3.28 -9.34 -8.69
N GLN A 91 4.45 -9.94 -8.94
CA GLN A 91 4.95 -11.06 -8.15
C GLN A 91 5.19 -10.64 -6.69
N ASN A 92 5.84 -9.50 -6.43
CA ASN A 92 6.04 -9.00 -5.06
C ASN A 92 4.71 -8.89 -4.31
N MET A 93 3.67 -8.36 -4.97
CA MET A 93 2.33 -8.25 -4.40
C MET A 93 1.66 -9.60 -4.15
N MET A 94 1.81 -10.56 -5.07
CA MET A 94 1.20 -11.90 -4.95
C MET A 94 1.95 -12.81 -3.95
N GLN A 95 3.25 -12.60 -3.77
CA GLN A 95 4.06 -13.34 -2.80
C GLN A 95 3.85 -12.86 -1.36
N ASP A 96 3.29 -11.66 -1.17
CA ASP A 96 2.71 -11.28 0.12
C ASP A 96 1.50 -12.19 0.41
N PHE A 97 1.77 -13.25 1.17
CA PHE A 97 0.78 -14.25 1.51
C PHE A 97 -0.30 -13.69 2.44
N VAL A 98 0.07 -12.85 3.42
CA VAL A 98 -0.89 -12.22 4.35
C VAL A 98 -1.91 -11.42 3.55
N ARG A 99 -1.43 -10.59 2.62
CA ARG A 99 -2.29 -9.87 1.68
C ARG A 99 -3.18 -10.82 0.88
N THR A 100 -2.58 -11.67 0.05
CA THR A 100 -3.32 -12.42 -0.97
C THR A 100 -4.30 -13.43 -0.35
N SER A 101 -3.88 -14.11 0.72
CA SER A 101 -4.69 -15.08 1.46
C SER A 101 -5.85 -14.42 2.20
N THR A 102 -5.66 -13.22 2.77
CA THR A 102 -6.74 -12.52 3.48
C THR A 102 -7.85 -12.08 2.53
N TYR A 103 -7.50 -11.57 1.34
CA TYR A 103 -8.48 -11.30 0.28
C TYR A 103 -9.24 -12.56 -0.14
N GLN A 104 -8.52 -13.65 -0.42
CA GLN A 104 -9.13 -14.93 -0.79
C GLN A 104 -10.10 -15.43 0.29
N THR A 105 -9.69 -15.35 1.56
CA THR A 105 -10.47 -15.76 2.72
C THR A 105 -11.72 -14.89 2.88
N ALA A 106 -11.58 -13.57 2.79
CA ALA A 106 -12.68 -12.62 2.88
C ALA A 106 -13.75 -12.90 1.82
N MET A 107 -13.33 -13.12 0.57
CA MET A 107 -14.24 -13.39 -0.54
C MET A 107 -14.90 -14.78 -0.41
N THR A 108 -14.12 -15.81 -0.08
CA THR A 108 -14.61 -17.19 0.05
C THR A 108 -15.59 -17.34 1.22
N ALA A 109 -15.29 -16.72 2.36
CA ALA A 109 -16.16 -16.76 3.54
C ALA A 109 -17.54 -16.11 3.28
N ASN A 110 -17.61 -15.19 2.32
CA ASN A 110 -18.83 -14.48 1.94
C ASN A 110 -19.41 -14.94 0.59
N ALA A 111 -18.80 -15.95 -0.05
CA ALA A 111 -19.07 -16.34 -1.43
C ALA A 111 -20.55 -16.56 -1.74
N SER A 112 -21.26 -17.32 -0.89
CA SER A 112 -22.65 -17.71 -1.15
C SER A 112 -23.66 -16.56 -1.20
N VAL A 113 -23.36 -15.41 -0.59
CA VAL A 113 -24.30 -14.27 -0.50
C VAL A 113 -23.81 -13.11 -1.34
N ASP A 114 -22.52 -12.80 -1.21
CA ASP A 114 -21.94 -11.58 -1.77
C ASP A 114 -21.37 -11.79 -3.17
N PHE A 115 -21.01 -13.02 -3.57
CA PHE A 115 -20.36 -13.26 -4.86
C PHE A 115 -21.15 -14.19 -5.80
N ARG A 116 -21.78 -15.25 -5.28
CA ARG A 116 -22.48 -16.24 -6.09
C ARG A 116 -23.59 -15.59 -6.92
N ASP A 117 -23.54 -15.85 -8.22
CA ASP A 117 -24.45 -15.31 -9.22
C ASP A 117 -24.49 -13.77 -9.34
N LYS A 118 -23.51 -13.07 -8.71
CA LYS A 118 -23.38 -11.61 -8.76
C LYS A 118 -22.50 -11.14 -9.91
N VAL A 119 -22.66 -9.86 -10.27
CA VAL A 119 -21.74 -9.15 -11.16
C VAL A 119 -20.74 -8.37 -10.33
N VAL A 120 -19.44 -8.58 -10.56
CA VAL A 120 -18.35 -7.99 -9.78
C VAL A 120 -17.54 -7.02 -10.65
N LEU A 121 -17.05 -5.91 -10.08
CA LEU A 121 -16.07 -5.01 -10.69
C LEU A 121 -14.77 -5.10 -9.90
N ASP A 122 -13.66 -5.35 -10.58
CA ASP A 122 -12.31 -5.37 -10.03
C ASP A 122 -11.55 -4.13 -10.55
N VAL A 123 -11.29 -3.16 -9.67
CA VAL A 123 -10.68 -1.86 -10.02
C VAL A 123 -9.18 -1.93 -9.79
N GLY A 124 -8.38 -1.71 -10.84
CA GLY A 124 -6.93 -1.88 -10.77
C GLY A 124 -6.57 -3.36 -10.69
N ALA A 125 -7.11 -4.17 -11.60
CA ALA A 125 -7.08 -5.62 -11.49
C ALA A 125 -5.66 -6.22 -11.53
N GLY A 126 -4.67 -5.50 -12.06
CA GLY A 126 -3.29 -5.98 -12.16
C GLY A 126 -3.23 -7.31 -12.91
N SER A 127 -2.64 -8.33 -12.28
CA SER A 127 -2.60 -9.71 -12.79
C SER A 127 -3.98 -10.38 -12.92
N GLY A 128 -5.02 -9.84 -12.28
CA GLY A 128 -6.39 -10.39 -12.25
C GLY A 128 -6.62 -11.40 -11.13
N ILE A 129 -5.76 -11.48 -10.11
CA ILE A 129 -5.87 -12.45 -9.02
C ILE A 129 -7.18 -12.30 -8.21
N LEU A 130 -7.62 -11.07 -7.94
CA LEU A 130 -8.89 -10.82 -7.24
C LEU A 130 -10.08 -11.20 -8.12
N SER A 131 -10.01 -10.87 -9.41
CA SER A 131 -10.99 -11.34 -10.40
C SER A 131 -11.10 -12.87 -10.45
N PHE A 132 -9.97 -13.58 -10.35
CA PHE A 132 -9.96 -15.04 -10.27
C PHE A 132 -10.65 -15.55 -9.00
N PHE A 133 -10.40 -14.95 -7.83
CA PHE A 133 -11.11 -15.30 -6.60
C PHE A 133 -12.62 -15.06 -6.70
N ALA A 134 -13.05 -13.95 -7.31
CA ALA A 134 -14.46 -13.67 -7.52
C ALA A 134 -15.12 -14.74 -8.41
N ALA A 135 -14.46 -15.13 -9.50
CA ALA A 135 -14.94 -16.20 -10.38
C ALA A 135 -15.01 -17.55 -9.63
N HIS A 136 -14.00 -17.87 -8.81
CA HIS A 136 -13.97 -19.08 -7.97
C HIS A 136 -15.10 -19.09 -6.93
N CYS A 137 -15.47 -17.93 -6.38
CA CYS A 137 -16.61 -17.77 -5.47
C CYS A 137 -17.98 -17.91 -6.14
N GLY A 138 -18.01 -18.15 -7.47
CA GLY A 138 -19.24 -18.34 -8.23
C GLY A 138 -19.84 -17.06 -8.79
N ALA A 139 -19.05 -15.99 -8.95
CA ALA A 139 -19.52 -14.79 -9.64
C ALA A 139 -20.05 -15.14 -11.03
N LYS A 140 -21.23 -14.60 -11.36
CA LYS A 140 -21.85 -14.75 -12.68
C LYS A 140 -20.97 -14.12 -13.75
N ARG A 141 -20.35 -12.99 -13.40
CA ARG A 141 -19.55 -12.15 -14.28
C ARG A 141 -18.63 -11.26 -13.45
N VAL A 142 -17.40 -11.02 -13.91
CA VAL A 142 -16.41 -10.17 -13.25
C VAL A 142 -15.84 -9.18 -14.26
N TYR A 143 -15.79 -7.89 -13.96
CA TYR A 143 -15.24 -6.86 -14.84
C TYR A 143 -13.89 -6.42 -14.30
N ALA A 144 -12.81 -6.87 -14.92
CA ALA A 144 -11.45 -6.49 -14.55
C ALA A 144 -11.05 -5.22 -15.30
N VAL A 145 -10.86 -4.12 -14.57
CA VAL A 145 -10.40 -2.84 -15.13
C VAL A 145 -8.94 -2.64 -14.76
N GLU A 146 -8.08 -2.59 -15.77
CA GLU A 146 -6.64 -2.40 -15.62
C GLU A 146 -6.17 -1.36 -16.63
N ALA A 147 -5.49 -0.31 -16.15
CA ALA A 147 -5.07 0.83 -16.97
C ALA A 147 -3.66 0.65 -17.57
N SER A 148 -2.82 -0.17 -16.95
CA SER A 148 -1.48 -0.46 -17.42
C SER A 148 -1.45 -1.55 -18.50
N ASN A 149 -0.26 -1.77 -19.08
CA ASN A 149 -0.03 -2.87 -20.02
C ASN A 149 -0.19 -4.26 -19.40
N MET A 150 -0.35 -4.37 -18.07
CA MET A 150 -0.66 -5.62 -17.38
C MET A 150 -1.98 -6.25 -17.85
N ALA A 151 -2.90 -5.44 -18.41
CA ALA A 151 -4.15 -5.90 -19.00
C ALA A 151 -3.96 -7.06 -20.01
N LYS A 152 -2.89 -7.04 -20.81
CA LYS A 152 -2.58 -8.12 -21.78
C LYS A 152 -2.20 -9.43 -21.10
N PHE A 153 -1.44 -9.37 -20.00
CA PHE A 153 -1.10 -10.55 -19.21
C PHE A 153 -2.29 -11.09 -18.42
N CYS A 154 -3.13 -10.19 -17.89
CA CYS A 154 -4.42 -10.55 -17.29
C CYS A 154 -5.30 -11.31 -18.29
N GLU A 155 -5.43 -10.83 -19.54
CA GLU A 155 -6.16 -11.53 -20.61
C GLU A 155 -5.60 -12.93 -20.90
N ASN A 156 -4.26 -13.07 -20.97
CA ASN A 156 -3.62 -14.39 -21.13
C ASN A 156 -3.96 -15.35 -19.98
N LEU A 157 -3.95 -14.88 -18.72
CA LEU A 157 -4.33 -15.69 -17.56
C LEU A 157 -5.81 -16.08 -17.59
N VAL A 158 -6.69 -15.17 -18.00
CA VAL A 158 -8.13 -15.43 -18.18
C VAL A 158 -8.35 -16.54 -19.23
N HIS A 159 -7.65 -16.48 -20.35
CA HIS A 159 -7.72 -17.53 -21.37
C HIS A 159 -7.15 -18.87 -20.89
N ALA A 160 -5.97 -18.86 -20.25
CA ALA A 160 -5.34 -20.06 -19.72
C ALA A 160 -6.21 -20.78 -18.67
N ASN A 161 -6.96 -20.02 -17.87
CA ASN A 161 -7.89 -20.54 -16.86
C ASN A 161 -9.31 -20.80 -17.37
N LYS A 162 -9.55 -20.70 -18.69
CA LYS A 162 -10.87 -20.93 -19.33
C LYS A 162 -11.99 -20.02 -18.80
N LEU A 163 -11.66 -18.76 -18.51
CA LEU A 163 -12.58 -17.75 -17.98
C LEU A 163 -13.02 -16.70 -19.02
N ALA A 164 -12.64 -16.88 -20.29
CA ALA A 164 -13.03 -15.99 -21.39
C ALA A 164 -14.56 -15.84 -21.52
N GLY A 165 -15.03 -14.61 -21.79
CA GLY A 165 -16.46 -14.28 -21.89
C GLY A 165 -17.16 -13.97 -20.56
N LYS A 166 -16.51 -14.22 -19.41
CA LYS A 166 -16.98 -13.78 -18.10
C LYS A 166 -16.56 -12.35 -17.74
N ILE A 167 -15.83 -11.63 -18.60
CA ILE A 167 -15.21 -10.32 -18.32
C ILE A 167 -15.48 -9.30 -19.44
N ILE A 168 -16.23 -8.23 -19.16
CA ILE A 168 -16.68 -7.11 -20.05
C ILE A 168 -16.82 -5.80 -19.18
N VAL A 169 -17.56 -4.74 -19.55
CA VAL A 169 -17.74 -3.49 -18.77
C VAL A 169 -19.23 -3.12 -18.67
N ILE A 170 -19.79 -2.88 -17.47
CA ILE A 170 -21.08 -2.18 -17.14
C ILE A 170 -21.36 -2.24 -15.61
N ALA A 171 -22.53 -1.76 -15.14
CA ALA A 171 -23.01 -1.76 -13.75
C ALA A 171 -22.89 -3.12 -13.02
N VAL A 172 -22.61 -3.08 -11.71
CA VAL A 172 -22.19 -4.23 -10.87
C VAL A 172 -22.91 -4.30 -9.52
N ASP A 173 -22.88 -5.47 -8.88
CA ASP A 173 -23.38 -5.68 -7.52
C ASP A 173 -22.29 -5.51 -6.44
N VAL A 174 -21.04 -5.84 -6.78
CA VAL A 174 -19.88 -5.79 -5.86
C VAL A 174 -18.69 -5.10 -6.52
N ILE A 175 -17.98 -4.29 -5.76
CA ILE A 175 -16.69 -3.72 -6.17
C ILE A 175 -15.59 -4.34 -5.28
N ILE A 176 -14.55 -4.85 -5.91
CA ILE A 176 -13.33 -5.33 -5.27
C ILE A 176 -12.15 -4.50 -5.78
N SER A 177 -11.18 -4.25 -4.92
CA SER A 177 -9.92 -3.62 -5.30
C SER A 177 -8.86 -3.85 -4.22
N GLU A 178 -7.61 -3.66 -4.59
CA GLU A 178 -6.53 -3.41 -3.65
C GLU A 178 -6.00 -1.99 -3.93
N PRO A 179 -6.58 -0.96 -3.28
CA PRO A 179 -6.23 0.44 -3.53
C PRO A 179 -5.31 1.05 -2.47
N MET A 180 -4.73 0.26 -1.54
CA MET A 180 -4.02 0.79 -0.37
C MET A 180 -2.55 1.04 -0.70
N GLY A 181 -2.08 2.26 -0.46
CA GLY A 181 -0.65 2.60 -0.46
C GLY A 181 -0.07 2.67 0.96
N TYR A 182 1.18 3.12 1.06
CA TYR A 182 1.77 3.54 2.34
C TYR A 182 0.86 4.54 3.08
N MET A 183 0.80 4.40 4.41
CA MET A 183 -0.12 5.17 5.26
C MET A 183 -1.58 5.10 4.77
N LEU A 184 -2.02 3.98 4.16
CA LEU A 184 -3.33 3.77 3.53
C LEU A 184 -3.57 4.60 2.24
N PHE A 185 -3.16 5.87 2.23
CA PHE A 185 -3.57 6.86 1.24
C PHE A 185 -2.60 7.09 0.07
N ASN A 186 -1.32 6.72 0.21
CA ASN A 186 -0.33 6.95 -0.85
C ASN A 186 -0.79 6.36 -2.21
N GLU A 187 -0.27 6.88 -3.32
CA GLU A 187 -0.64 6.52 -4.70
C GLU A 187 -1.99 7.03 -5.19
N ARG A 188 -2.86 7.51 -4.29
CA ARG A 188 -4.16 8.13 -4.63
C ARG A 188 -5.05 7.22 -5.48
N MET A 189 -5.02 5.91 -5.17
CA MET A 189 -5.92 4.91 -5.75
C MET A 189 -7.27 4.85 -5.06
N LEU A 190 -7.36 5.29 -3.80
CA LEU A 190 -8.61 5.31 -3.03
C LEU A 190 -9.69 6.16 -3.69
N GLU A 191 -9.35 7.30 -4.30
CA GLU A 191 -10.36 8.09 -4.99
C GLU A 191 -10.91 7.35 -6.22
N SER A 192 -10.06 6.63 -6.98
CA SER A 192 -10.52 5.81 -8.12
C SER A 192 -11.42 4.66 -7.66
N TYR A 193 -11.08 4.06 -6.52
CA TYR A 193 -11.88 3.01 -5.90
C TYR A 193 -13.26 3.51 -5.43
N VAL A 194 -13.29 4.66 -4.76
CA VAL A 194 -14.52 5.33 -4.29
C VAL A 194 -15.34 5.86 -5.48
N HIS A 195 -14.69 6.34 -6.55
CA HIS A 195 -15.36 6.74 -7.79
C HIS A 195 -16.10 5.60 -8.47
N ALA A 196 -15.59 4.37 -8.36
CA ALA A 196 -16.20 3.19 -8.95
C ALA A 196 -17.59 2.88 -8.37
N ARG A 197 -17.94 3.40 -7.18
CA ARG A 197 -19.27 3.24 -6.56
C ARG A 197 -20.43 3.65 -7.45
N LYS A 198 -20.22 4.60 -8.37
CA LYS A 198 -21.25 5.01 -9.34
C LYS A 198 -21.73 3.86 -10.24
N PHE A 199 -20.95 2.77 -10.33
CA PHE A 199 -21.31 1.56 -11.07
C PHE A 199 -22.10 0.55 -10.23
N LEU A 200 -22.25 0.75 -8.92
CA LEU A 200 -23.10 -0.10 -8.09
C LEU A 200 -24.55 -0.02 -8.57
N ALA A 201 -25.22 -1.18 -8.63
CA ALA A 201 -26.59 -1.28 -9.10
C ALA A 201 -27.51 -0.36 -8.28
N LYS A 202 -28.43 0.34 -8.96
CA LYS A 202 -29.31 1.36 -8.35
C LYS A 202 -30.10 0.90 -7.11
N LYS A 203 -30.35 -0.41 -6.96
CA LYS A 203 -30.96 -1.00 -5.73
C LYS A 203 -30.11 -0.78 -4.47
N TYR A 204 -28.80 -0.60 -4.62
CA TYR A 204 -27.86 -0.23 -3.57
C TYR A 204 -27.69 1.31 -3.45
N LEU A 205 -28.30 2.09 -4.35
CA LEU A 205 -28.36 3.54 -4.24
C LEU A 205 -29.68 4.01 -3.60
N GLN A 206 -30.59 3.08 -3.28
CA GLN A 206 -31.87 3.36 -2.64
C GLN A 206 -31.73 3.41 -1.11
N PRO A 207 -32.36 4.39 -0.44
CA PRO A 207 -32.29 4.51 1.01
C PRO A 207 -32.83 3.29 1.76
N VAL A 208 -32.20 2.96 2.89
CA VAL A 208 -32.67 1.97 3.86
C VAL A 208 -33.70 2.65 4.74
N LEU A 209 -34.95 2.23 4.55
CA LEU A 209 -36.08 2.63 5.37
C LEU A 209 -36.40 1.51 6.38
N ASP A 210 -36.84 1.87 7.57
CA ASP A 210 -37.41 0.93 8.55
C ASP A 210 -38.78 0.40 8.07
N ALA A 211 -39.40 -0.47 8.87
CA ALA A 211 -40.69 -1.08 8.54
C ALA A 211 -41.82 -0.03 8.40
N GLU A 212 -41.62 1.16 8.97
CA GLU A 212 -42.51 2.30 8.98
C GLU A 212 -42.17 3.33 7.87
N GLY A 213 -41.15 3.07 7.05
CA GLY A 213 -40.73 3.94 5.95
C GLY A 213 -39.83 5.12 6.36
N LYS A 214 -39.28 5.14 7.56
CA LYS A 214 -38.36 6.17 8.05
C LYS A 214 -36.89 5.77 7.85
N PRO A 215 -35.99 6.74 7.71
CA PRO A 215 -34.56 6.48 7.64
C PRO A 215 -33.97 5.72 8.83
N THR A 216 -33.06 4.77 8.56
CA THR A 216 -32.50 3.84 9.57
C THR A 216 -31.25 4.32 10.31
N ASP A 217 -30.72 5.51 10.04
CA ASP A 217 -29.69 6.09 10.89
C ASP A 217 -30.32 6.78 12.11
N SER A 218 -30.27 6.10 13.26
CA SER A 218 -30.78 6.60 14.54
C SER A 218 -30.09 7.87 15.04
N TYR A 219 -28.93 8.24 14.48
CA TYR A 219 -28.17 9.43 14.87
C TYR A 219 -28.43 10.64 13.95
N THR A 220 -28.73 10.44 12.67
CA THR A 220 -28.84 11.55 11.70
C THR A 220 -30.22 11.71 11.07
N ASN A 221 -31.15 10.77 11.27
CA ASN A 221 -32.50 10.80 10.70
C ASN A 221 -32.51 10.94 9.16
N LYS A 222 -31.41 10.51 8.49
CA LYS A 222 -31.20 10.60 7.03
C LYS A 222 -31.29 9.23 6.37
N ALA A 223 -31.97 9.19 5.23
CA ALA A 223 -32.19 7.98 4.45
C ALA A 223 -30.87 7.56 3.79
N LEU A 224 -30.11 6.67 4.43
CA LEU A 224 -28.83 6.18 3.90
C LEU A 224 -29.06 5.10 2.84
N PRO A 225 -28.49 5.19 1.63
CA PRO A 225 -28.51 4.08 0.67
C PRO A 225 -28.03 2.78 1.33
N ARG A 226 -28.52 1.59 0.91
CA ARG A 226 -27.82 0.34 1.29
C ARG A 226 -26.39 0.48 0.77
N PRO A 227 -25.36 0.65 1.61
CA PRO A 227 -24.02 0.82 1.08
C PRO A 227 -23.71 -0.37 0.18
N GLY A 228 -23.43 -0.13 -1.10
CA GLY A 228 -23.14 -1.24 -2.02
C GLY A 228 -21.91 -1.99 -1.53
N MET A 229 -21.82 -3.27 -1.90
CA MET A 229 -20.78 -4.14 -1.36
C MET A 229 -19.41 -3.75 -1.94
N MET A 230 -18.51 -3.35 -1.06
CA MET A 230 -17.14 -2.94 -1.37
C MET A 230 -16.16 -3.78 -0.55
N PHE A 231 -15.16 -4.36 -1.20
CA PHE A 231 -14.11 -5.17 -0.58
C PHE A 231 -12.73 -4.58 -0.96
N PRO A 232 -12.05 -3.89 -0.04
CA PRO A 232 -12.41 -3.64 1.37
C PRO A 232 -13.55 -2.63 1.55
N SER A 233 -14.26 -2.71 2.68
CA SER A 233 -15.39 -1.84 3.00
C SER A 233 -14.98 -0.59 3.77
N VAL A 234 -14.05 -0.75 4.71
CA VAL A 234 -13.55 0.31 5.59
C VAL A 234 -12.02 0.23 5.67
N GLY A 235 -11.38 1.36 5.94
CA GLY A 235 -9.97 1.45 6.28
C GLY A 235 -9.80 2.22 7.59
N HIS A 236 -8.87 1.80 8.43
CA HIS A 236 -8.52 2.49 9.67
C HIS A 236 -7.04 2.85 9.60
N LEU A 237 -6.71 4.14 9.61
CA LEU A 237 -5.33 4.58 9.81
C LEU A 237 -5.07 4.68 11.32
N TYR A 238 -3.98 4.12 11.79
CA TYR A 238 -3.52 4.21 13.17
C TYR A 238 -2.26 5.08 13.24
N ILE A 239 -2.19 5.90 14.28
CA ILE A 239 -1.13 6.89 14.49
C ILE A 239 -0.70 6.81 15.94
N ALA A 240 0.59 6.60 16.20
CA ALA A 240 1.14 6.62 17.56
C ALA A 240 2.45 7.42 17.61
N PRO A 241 2.74 8.16 18.69
CA PRO A 241 4.08 8.69 18.89
C PRO A 241 5.07 7.54 19.09
N PHE A 242 6.35 7.75 18.77
CA PHE A 242 7.39 6.77 19.04
C PHE A 242 8.67 7.40 19.58
N SER A 243 9.42 6.60 20.33
CA SER A 243 10.74 6.91 20.86
C SER A 243 11.79 5.96 20.26
N ASP A 244 12.51 6.41 19.23
CA ASP A 244 13.60 5.66 18.60
C ASP A 244 14.78 6.60 18.29
N GLU A 245 15.68 6.70 19.28
CA GLU A 245 16.90 7.50 19.21
C GLU A 245 17.84 6.98 18.11
N ALA A 246 17.91 5.66 17.92
CA ALA A 246 18.81 5.06 16.93
C ALA A 246 18.44 5.48 15.51
N LEU A 247 17.15 5.46 15.17
CA LEU A 247 16.66 5.96 13.88
C LEU A 247 16.94 7.47 13.73
N PHE A 248 16.67 8.26 14.78
CA PHE A 248 16.88 9.70 14.75
C PHE A 248 18.36 10.05 14.48
N LEU A 249 19.28 9.41 15.21
CA LEU A 249 20.72 9.58 15.03
C LEU A 249 21.21 9.08 13.67
N GLU A 250 20.61 8.01 13.11
CA GLU A 250 20.94 7.52 11.77
C GLU A 250 20.67 8.59 10.70
N GLN A 251 19.50 9.23 10.76
CA GLN A 251 19.16 10.31 9.82
C GLN A 251 20.05 11.54 10.01
N GLN A 252 20.35 11.90 11.25
CA GLN A 252 21.29 13.00 11.55
C GLN A 252 22.71 12.68 11.05
N ALA A 253 23.18 11.43 11.19
CA ALA A 253 24.49 11.01 10.72
C ALA A 253 24.62 11.12 9.20
N LYS A 254 23.58 10.77 8.43
CA LYS A 254 23.54 10.96 6.97
C LYS A 254 23.71 12.44 6.61
N ALA A 255 23.01 13.33 7.30
CA ALA A 255 23.13 14.78 7.10
C ALA A 255 24.51 15.33 7.50
N ASN A 256 25.15 14.76 8.53
CA ASN A 256 26.46 15.20 8.99
C ASN A 256 27.60 14.95 7.99
N PHE A 257 27.39 14.13 6.96
CA PHE A 257 28.29 14.09 5.79
C PHE A 257 28.52 15.50 5.22
N TRP A 258 27.49 16.34 5.19
CA TRP A 258 27.59 17.70 4.66
C TRP A 258 28.31 18.66 5.59
N TYR A 259 28.62 18.27 6.83
CA TYR A 259 29.33 19.13 7.79
C TYR A 259 30.86 19.05 7.67
N GLN A 260 31.36 18.82 6.46
CA GLN A 260 32.79 18.71 6.16
C GLN A 260 33.30 20.01 5.54
N GLN A 261 34.28 20.64 6.19
CA GLN A 261 34.89 21.90 5.72
C GLN A 261 35.93 21.72 4.60
N HIS A 262 36.42 20.49 4.38
CA HIS A 262 37.53 20.20 3.47
C HIS A 262 37.30 18.91 2.66
N PHE A 263 36.08 18.65 2.21
CA PHE A 263 35.78 17.51 1.34
C PHE A 263 36.46 17.70 -0.02
N HIS A 264 37.57 17.01 -0.25
CA HIS A 264 38.44 17.22 -1.42
C HIS A 264 38.83 18.70 -1.65
N GLY A 265 38.99 19.47 -0.56
CA GLY A 265 39.31 20.90 -0.62
C GLY A 265 38.11 21.84 -0.78
N MET A 266 36.88 21.33 -0.71
CA MET A 266 35.63 22.11 -0.72
C MET A 266 34.94 22.08 0.65
N ASP A 267 34.40 23.23 1.08
CA ASP A 267 33.54 23.32 2.25
C ASP A 267 32.09 23.03 1.86
N LEU A 268 31.52 21.96 2.41
CA LEU A 268 30.14 21.52 2.17
C LEU A 268 29.15 22.04 3.22
N SER A 269 29.64 22.65 4.31
CA SER A 269 28.86 22.91 5.53
C SER A 269 27.66 23.83 5.34
N SER A 270 27.69 24.68 4.30
CA SER A 270 26.56 25.54 3.91
C SER A 270 25.31 24.76 3.47
N LEU A 271 25.45 23.49 3.08
CA LEU A 271 24.33 22.63 2.66
C LEU A 271 23.81 21.71 3.77
N ARG A 272 24.41 21.72 4.97
CA ARG A 272 24.00 20.82 6.06
C ARG A 272 22.55 21.00 6.47
N GLU A 273 22.07 22.23 6.59
CA GLU A 273 20.69 22.49 7.02
C GLU A 273 19.68 22.01 5.97
N ALA A 274 19.96 22.23 4.68
CA ALA A 274 19.15 21.71 3.59
C ALA A 274 19.14 20.17 3.59
N ALA A 275 20.29 19.52 3.80
CA ALA A 275 20.38 18.07 3.91
C ALA A 275 19.62 17.53 5.13
N MET A 276 19.72 18.19 6.30
CA MET A 276 18.93 17.83 7.48
C MET A 276 17.42 17.87 7.17
N GLN A 277 16.93 18.94 6.54
CA GLN A 277 15.53 19.00 6.13
C GLN A 277 15.17 17.88 5.16
N GLU A 278 15.99 17.64 4.14
CA GLU A 278 15.72 16.58 3.16
C GLU A 278 15.61 15.20 3.81
N TYR A 279 16.56 14.80 4.67
CA TYR A 279 16.55 13.49 5.33
C TYR A 279 15.40 13.33 6.35
N PHE A 280 14.98 14.40 7.01
CA PHE A 280 13.89 14.36 7.99
C PHE A 280 12.50 14.50 7.33
N ASN A 281 12.42 15.02 6.11
CA ASN A 281 11.19 15.11 5.33
C ASN A 281 10.88 13.79 4.58
N GLN A 282 11.76 12.80 4.65
CA GLN A 282 11.52 11.47 4.12
C GLN A 282 10.78 10.60 5.15
N PRO A 283 9.61 10.03 4.82
CA PRO A 283 9.00 9.01 5.64
C PRO A 283 9.85 7.74 5.58
N VAL A 284 10.10 7.12 6.73
CA VAL A 284 10.86 5.87 6.82
C VAL A 284 9.89 4.69 6.72
N VAL A 285 10.09 3.83 5.73
CA VAL A 285 9.30 2.61 5.53
C VAL A 285 10.11 1.43 6.04
N ASP A 286 9.71 0.90 7.19
CA ASP A 286 10.27 -0.29 7.83
C ASP A 286 9.33 -0.87 8.88
N SER A 287 9.81 -1.85 9.65
CA SER A 287 9.08 -2.39 10.79
C SER A 287 9.79 -2.07 12.09
N PHE A 288 9.04 -2.06 13.19
CA PHE A 288 9.53 -1.74 14.52
C PHE A 288 8.79 -2.55 15.59
N ASP A 289 9.39 -2.68 16.78
CA ASP A 289 8.73 -3.26 17.94
C ASP A 289 7.74 -2.26 18.54
N ILE A 290 6.47 -2.66 18.74
CA ILE A 290 5.41 -1.77 19.23
C ILE A 290 5.73 -1.09 20.57
N SER A 291 6.63 -1.65 21.38
CA SER A 291 7.02 -1.08 22.67
C SER A 291 7.81 0.24 22.56
N ILE A 292 8.25 0.66 21.36
CA ILE A 292 8.79 2.02 21.16
C ILE A 292 7.69 3.10 21.22
N CYS A 293 6.41 2.71 21.16
CA CYS A 293 5.28 3.63 21.23
C CYS A 293 4.84 3.82 22.69
N PRO A 294 5.02 5.01 23.29
CA PRO A 294 4.71 5.26 24.70
C PRO A 294 3.22 5.55 24.96
N ALA A 295 2.35 5.37 23.96
CA ALA A 295 0.92 5.64 24.06
C ALA A 295 0.11 4.75 23.12
N ALA A 296 -1.16 4.57 23.44
CA ALA A 296 -2.12 3.91 22.55
C ALA A 296 -2.30 4.74 21.25
N PRO A 297 -2.50 4.08 20.10
CA PRO A 297 -2.66 4.78 18.83
C PRO A 297 -4.01 5.50 18.75
N VAL A 298 -4.01 6.66 18.10
CA VAL A 298 -5.23 7.31 17.59
C VAL A 298 -5.65 6.59 16.31
N LYS A 299 -6.96 6.32 16.18
CA LYS A 299 -7.55 5.66 15.02
C LYS A 299 -8.37 6.66 14.20
N TYR A 300 -8.07 6.78 12.92
CA TYR A 300 -8.84 7.54 11.95
C TYR A 300 -9.60 6.59 11.00
N PRO A 301 -10.92 6.45 11.15
CA PRO A 301 -11.72 5.55 10.33
C PRO A 301 -12.19 6.19 9.03
N VAL A 302 -12.11 5.44 7.93
CA VAL A 302 -12.60 5.79 6.60
C VAL A 302 -13.58 4.70 6.16
N ASP A 303 -14.81 5.08 5.85
CA ASP A 303 -15.80 4.18 5.26
C ASP A 303 -15.86 4.41 3.74
N PHE A 304 -15.24 3.51 2.97
CA PHE A 304 -15.18 3.62 1.51
C PHE A 304 -16.55 3.60 0.86
N ARG A 305 -17.57 3.07 1.55
CA ARG A 305 -18.94 2.97 1.04
C ARG A 305 -19.67 4.31 1.06
N THR A 306 -19.23 5.25 1.90
CA THR A 306 -19.94 6.52 2.14
C THR A 306 -19.09 7.78 1.96
N ILE A 307 -17.76 7.71 2.15
CA ILE A 307 -16.87 8.88 2.03
C ILE A 307 -16.94 9.53 0.64
N ASP A 308 -16.90 10.86 0.55
CA ASP A 308 -16.86 11.54 -0.75
C ASP A 308 -15.44 11.54 -1.34
N GLU A 309 -15.31 11.58 -2.67
CA GLU A 309 -13.99 11.62 -3.32
C GLU A 309 -13.19 12.87 -2.97
N SER A 310 -13.86 14.00 -2.72
CA SER A 310 -13.22 15.28 -2.38
C SER A 310 -12.58 15.29 -0.99
N GLU A 311 -13.03 14.43 -0.07
CA GLU A 311 -12.44 14.31 1.28
C GLU A 311 -10.99 13.80 1.24
N PHE A 312 -10.57 13.16 0.14
CA PHE A 312 -9.19 12.73 -0.04
C PHE A 312 -8.26 13.84 -0.55
N GLU A 313 -8.78 15.01 -0.97
CA GLU A 313 -7.93 16.11 -1.43
C GLU A 313 -7.17 16.74 -0.26
N GLU A 314 -7.85 16.93 0.86
CA GLU A 314 -7.26 17.50 2.07
C GLU A 314 -8.09 17.16 3.31
N PHE A 315 -7.44 16.61 4.34
CA PHE A 315 -8.09 16.30 5.60
C PHE A 315 -7.10 16.40 6.78
N SER A 316 -7.65 16.63 7.97
CA SER A 316 -6.88 16.69 9.23
C SER A 316 -7.39 15.66 10.23
N ILE A 317 -6.44 15.10 10.98
CA ILE A 317 -6.68 14.14 12.04
C ILE A 317 -6.17 14.76 13.33
N ASP A 318 -7.09 15.05 14.26
CA ASP A 318 -6.72 15.54 15.59
C ASP A 318 -6.12 14.41 16.42
N LEU A 319 -5.03 14.73 17.12
CA LEU A 319 -4.28 13.78 17.92
C LEU A 319 -4.40 14.14 19.40
N GLN A 320 -4.59 13.10 20.21
CA GLN A 320 -4.46 13.17 21.65
C GLN A 320 -3.92 11.83 22.17
N PHE A 321 -2.79 11.89 22.87
CA PHE A 321 -2.12 10.73 23.46
C PHE A 321 -1.97 10.93 24.96
N ASN A 322 -2.30 9.90 25.74
CA ASN A 322 -1.96 9.82 27.15
C ASN A 322 -0.70 8.97 27.26
N LEU A 323 0.38 9.56 27.79
CA LEU A 323 1.68 8.89 27.83
C LEU A 323 1.81 7.95 29.02
N LEU A 324 2.30 6.76 28.75
CA LEU A 324 2.45 5.67 29.72
C LEU A 324 3.79 5.74 30.48
N ASN A 325 4.77 6.46 29.95
CA ASN A 325 6.11 6.54 30.51
C ASN A 325 6.86 7.81 30.03
N CYS A 326 7.80 8.27 30.85
CA CYS A 326 8.75 9.31 30.46
C CYS A 326 9.62 8.82 29.29
N CYS A 327 9.73 9.62 28.22
CA CYS A 327 10.55 9.29 27.06
C CYS A 327 10.82 10.53 26.20
N THR A 328 11.57 10.33 25.10
CA THR A 328 11.81 11.35 24.08
C THR A 328 11.03 10.96 22.82
N ILE A 329 10.07 11.80 22.43
CA ILE A 329 9.30 11.62 21.19
C ILE A 329 10.15 12.05 20.01
N HIS A 330 10.38 11.12 19.10
CA HIS A 330 11.17 11.33 17.88
C HIS A 330 10.29 11.53 16.65
N GLY A 331 9.05 11.03 16.67
CA GLY A 331 8.17 11.06 15.51
C GLY A 331 6.79 10.45 15.76
N LEU A 332 6.04 10.31 14.67
CA LEU A 332 4.78 9.59 14.58
C LEU A 332 4.94 8.35 13.71
N ALA A 333 4.44 7.21 14.19
CA ALA A 333 4.37 5.95 13.48
C ALA A 333 2.95 5.72 12.96
N PHE A 334 2.86 5.11 11.78
CA PHE A 334 1.63 4.93 11.02
C PHE A 334 1.52 3.49 10.50
N TRP A 335 0.33 2.93 10.63
CA TRP A 335 -0.06 1.66 10.02
C TRP A 335 -1.56 1.67 9.74
N PHE A 336 -2.08 0.68 9.01
CA PHE A 336 -3.50 0.64 8.72
C PHE A 336 -4.09 -0.76 8.77
N ASP A 337 -5.39 -0.81 9.01
CA ASP A 337 -6.19 -2.02 8.84
C ASP A 337 -7.28 -1.75 7.81
N VAL A 338 -7.67 -2.77 7.05
CA VAL A 338 -8.85 -2.72 6.19
C VAL A 338 -9.82 -3.85 6.52
N GLY A 339 -11.09 -3.50 6.62
CA GLY A 339 -12.18 -4.40 6.98
C GLY A 339 -13.00 -4.79 5.77
N PHE A 340 -13.13 -6.09 5.52
CA PHE A 340 -14.04 -6.67 4.54
C PHE A 340 -15.36 -7.01 5.25
N LEU A 341 -16.30 -6.06 5.27
CA LEU A 341 -17.56 -6.18 6.02
C LEU A 341 -18.61 -6.95 5.21
N GLY A 342 -18.33 -8.24 4.94
CA GLY A 342 -19.22 -9.12 4.19
C GLY A 342 -20.49 -9.51 4.94
N SER A 343 -21.50 -9.94 4.20
CA SER A 343 -22.83 -10.28 4.73
C SER A 343 -22.83 -11.49 5.67
N LYS A 344 -21.84 -12.38 5.57
CA LYS A 344 -21.71 -13.57 6.41
C LYS A 344 -20.61 -13.44 7.46
N ARG A 345 -19.46 -12.88 7.09
CA ARG A 345 -18.29 -12.78 7.95
C ARG A 345 -17.53 -11.51 7.66
N GLN A 346 -17.12 -10.84 8.73
CA GLN A 346 -16.15 -9.76 8.67
C GLN A 346 -14.75 -10.35 8.75
N VAL A 347 -13.88 -9.93 7.84
CA VAL A 347 -12.46 -10.32 7.79
C VAL A 347 -11.63 -9.05 7.76
N TRP A 348 -10.49 -9.05 8.45
CA TRP A 348 -9.61 -7.89 8.54
C TRP A 348 -8.22 -8.24 8.00
N LEU A 349 -7.66 -7.33 7.21
CA LEU A 349 -6.25 -7.30 6.85
C LEU A 349 -5.62 -6.18 7.66
N SER A 350 -4.59 -6.50 8.44
CA SER A 350 -3.87 -5.53 9.28
C SER A 350 -2.42 -5.41 8.83
N THR A 351 -1.89 -4.18 8.88
CA THR A 351 -0.45 -3.91 8.74
C THR A 351 0.15 -3.45 10.06
N SER A 352 -0.51 -3.74 11.19
CA SER A 352 -0.02 -3.40 12.54
C SER A 352 1.39 -3.97 12.78
N PRO A 353 2.28 -3.26 13.49
CA PRO A 353 3.57 -3.83 13.91
C PRO A 353 3.42 -5.02 14.88
N THR A 354 2.22 -5.28 15.38
CA THR A 354 1.90 -6.47 16.21
C THR A 354 1.52 -7.70 15.38
N GLU A 355 1.33 -7.54 14.08
CA GLU A 355 0.87 -8.59 13.17
C GLU A 355 2.00 -9.08 12.25
N GLN A 356 1.74 -10.15 11.50
CA GLN A 356 2.70 -10.64 10.52
C GLN A 356 3.01 -9.56 9.48
N LEU A 357 4.30 -9.41 9.17
CA LEU A 357 4.78 -8.38 8.25
C LEU A 357 4.19 -8.53 6.85
N THR A 358 3.77 -7.40 6.28
CA THR A 358 3.28 -7.26 4.90
C THR A 358 4.26 -6.41 4.09
N HIS A 359 4.12 -6.39 2.77
CA HIS A 359 4.97 -5.55 1.90
C HIS A 359 4.76 -4.04 2.10
N TRP A 360 3.69 -3.61 2.78
CA TRP A 360 3.48 -2.21 3.15
C TRP A 360 4.35 -1.76 4.32
N TYR A 361 4.86 -2.71 5.13
CA TYR A 361 5.54 -2.43 6.38
C TYR A 361 4.71 -1.46 7.26
N GLN A 362 5.40 -0.64 8.06
CA GLN A 362 4.84 0.53 8.72
C GLN A 362 5.59 1.78 8.22
N VAL A 363 5.07 2.96 8.52
CA VAL A 363 5.66 4.24 8.12
C VAL A 363 5.97 5.06 9.36
N ARG A 364 7.17 5.63 9.45
CA ARG A 364 7.59 6.49 10.56
C ARG A 364 8.02 7.85 10.02
N CYS A 365 7.39 8.91 10.54
CA CYS A 365 7.72 10.30 10.20
C CYS A 365 8.40 10.95 11.40
N LEU A 366 9.63 11.41 11.22
CA LEU A 366 10.41 12.04 12.27
C LEU A 366 10.05 13.53 12.40
N PHE A 367 10.16 14.05 13.62
CA PHE A 367 10.30 15.48 13.84
C PHE A 367 11.76 15.88 13.69
N THR A 368 12.01 17.12 13.23
CA THR A 368 13.38 17.66 13.11
C THR A 368 14.02 17.92 14.48
N THR A 369 13.19 18.16 15.50
CA THR A 369 13.60 18.34 16.89
C THR A 369 12.81 17.36 17.77
N PRO A 370 13.47 16.53 18.59
CA PRO A 370 12.79 15.61 19.47
C PRO A 370 12.19 16.34 20.67
N LEU A 371 11.17 15.74 21.29
CA LEU A 371 10.46 16.32 22.43
C LEU A 371 10.48 15.39 23.63
N PHE A 372 11.10 15.83 24.72
CA PHE A 372 11.02 15.13 25.99
C PHE A 372 9.63 15.30 26.61
N VAL A 373 9.09 14.19 27.10
CA VAL A 373 7.75 14.11 27.68
C VAL A 373 7.79 13.26 28.95
N GLN A 374 6.90 13.56 29.89
CA GLN A 374 6.78 12.86 31.17
C GLN A 374 5.61 11.88 31.15
N GLU A 375 5.68 10.87 32.02
CA GLU A 375 4.56 9.98 32.34
C GLU A 375 3.32 10.80 32.74
N ASP A 376 2.14 10.30 32.39
CA ASP A 376 0.82 10.93 32.61
C ASP A 376 0.60 12.28 31.91
N GLN A 377 1.58 12.79 31.15
CA GLN A 377 1.35 13.96 30.30
C GLN A 377 0.44 13.62 29.12
N VAL A 378 -0.37 14.60 28.74
CA VAL A 378 -1.15 14.56 27.50
C VAL A 378 -0.33 15.22 26.40
N LEU A 379 -0.22 14.55 25.26
CA LEU A 379 0.33 15.13 24.03
C LEU A 379 -0.82 15.33 23.05
N SER A 380 -1.02 16.56 22.59
CA SER A 380 -2.07 16.89 21.61
C SER A 380 -1.44 17.34 20.29
N GLY A 381 -2.19 17.33 19.20
CA GLY A 381 -1.66 17.81 17.94
C GLY A 381 -2.54 17.47 16.75
N MET A 382 -1.95 17.42 15.57
CA MET A 382 -2.65 17.04 14.35
C MET A 382 -1.74 16.37 13.33
N VAL A 383 -2.36 15.61 12.43
CA VAL A 383 -1.78 15.20 11.15
C VAL A 383 -2.67 15.76 10.05
N ARG A 384 -2.13 16.58 9.16
CA ARG A 384 -2.83 17.10 7.99
C ARG A 384 -2.26 16.49 6.72
N MET A 385 -3.14 15.88 5.95
CA MET A 385 -2.80 15.21 4.68
C MET A 385 -3.27 16.11 3.54
N ARG A 386 -2.37 16.56 2.67
CA ARG A 386 -2.67 17.40 1.50
C ARG A 386 -2.26 16.71 0.21
N ALA A 387 -3.24 16.32 -0.59
CA ALA A 387 -2.98 15.61 -1.83
C ALA A 387 -2.35 16.54 -2.87
N HIS A 388 -1.36 16.03 -3.60
CA HIS A 388 -0.72 16.78 -4.68
C HIS A 388 -0.68 15.98 -5.99
N SER A 389 -0.25 16.64 -7.07
CA SER A 389 -0.35 16.09 -8.44
C SER A 389 0.56 14.90 -8.73
N ARG A 390 1.60 14.66 -7.92
CA ARG A 390 2.51 13.50 -8.07
C ARG A 390 1.96 12.19 -7.49
N GLN A 391 0.63 12.05 -7.36
CA GLN A 391 -0.05 10.87 -6.81
C GLN A 391 0.37 10.53 -5.37
N SER A 392 0.50 11.54 -4.52
CA SER A 392 0.82 11.34 -3.10
C SER A 392 0.35 12.55 -2.28
N TYR A 393 0.83 12.66 -1.05
CA TYR A 393 0.45 13.65 -0.06
C TYR A 393 1.67 14.36 0.53
N ASP A 394 1.53 15.67 0.73
CA ASP A 394 2.30 16.36 1.76
C ASP A 394 1.64 16.07 3.12
N VAL A 395 2.43 15.68 4.11
CA VAL A 395 1.97 15.27 5.45
C VAL A 395 2.53 16.25 6.47
N ASP A 396 1.70 17.16 6.96
CA ASP A 396 2.07 18.07 8.04
C ASP A 396 1.76 17.40 9.38
N ILE A 397 2.78 17.23 10.21
CA ILE A 397 2.65 16.66 11.56
C ILE A 397 2.98 17.72 12.60
N GLU A 398 2.19 17.76 13.67
CA GLU A 398 2.39 18.68 14.78
C GLU A 398 2.03 18.02 16.10
N LEU A 399 2.86 18.21 17.13
CA LEU A 399 2.57 17.82 18.51
C LEU A 399 2.91 18.96 19.47
N VAL A 400 2.08 19.12 20.49
CA VAL A 400 2.17 20.13 21.54
C VAL A 400 1.90 19.50 22.89
N ILE A 401 2.59 19.99 23.93
CA ILE A 401 2.24 19.67 25.32
C ILE A 401 1.28 20.76 25.82
N PRO A 402 -0.01 20.46 26.03
CA PRO A 402 -1.00 21.46 26.43
C PRO A 402 -0.56 22.22 27.69
N GLY A 403 -0.77 23.54 27.68
CA GLY A 403 -0.37 24.41 28.79
C GLY A 403 1.11 24.82 28.81
N THR A 404 1.91 24.38 27.83
CA THR A 404 3.31 24.81 27.65
C THR A 404 3.52 25.49 26.29
N THR A 405 4.71 26.06 26.08
CA THR A 405 5.13 26.56 24.76
C THR A 405 5.82 25.48 23.91
N SER A 406 5.94 24.25 24.41
CA SER A 406 6.61 23.16 23.73
C SER A 406 5.77 22.67 22.55
N LYS A 407 6.30 22.88 21.34
CA LYS A 407 5.69 22.49 20.08
C LYS A 407 6.77 21.94 19.15
N ILE A 408 6.49 20.81 18.51
CA ILE A 408 7.31 20.24 17.45
C ILE A 408 6.44 20.03 16.22
N SER A 409 7.03 20.20 15.04
CA SER A 409 6.31 20.02 13.78
C SER A 409 7.27 19.62 12.66
N ASN A 410 6.74 18.97 11.63
CA ASN A 410 7.46 18.70 10.40
C ASN A 410 6.48 18.58 9.22
N THR A 411 6.99 18.73 7.99
CA THR A 411 6.24 18.49 6.75
C THR A 411 6.98 17.45 5.92
N ILE A 412 6.33 16.32 5.67
CA ILE A 412 6.90 15.14 5.01
C ILE A 412 6.30 14.99 3.62
N ASP A 413 7.13 14.62 2.63
CA ASP A 413 6.67 14.26 1.29
C ASP A 413 6.50 12.74 1.20
N LEU A 414 5.24 12.27 1.21
CA LEU A 414 4.95 10.84 1.14
C LEU A 414 5.34 10.18 -0.20
N LYS A 415 5.65 10.99 -1.22
CA LYS A 415 6.13 10.48 -2.51
C LYS A 415 7.58 9.99 -2.46
N ASN A 416 8.38 10.45 -1.49
CA ASN A 416 9.82 10.17 -1.42
C ASN A 416 10.20 9.38 -0.15
N PRO A 417 9.71 8.14 0.03
CA PRO A 417 10.03 7.33 1.20
C PRO A 417 11.49 6.85 1.20
N HIS A 418 12.07 6.77 2.40
CA HIS A 418 13.31 6.05 2.66
C HIS A 418 13.00 4.62 3.10
N PHE A 419 13.34 3.63 2.27
CA PHE A 419 13.19 2.22 2.60
C PHE A 419 14.33 1.74 3.49
N ARG A 420 13.99 1.36 4.73
CA ARG A 420 14.95 0.96 5.77
C ARG A 420 14.72 -0.47 6.26
N TYR A 421 14.53 -1.40 5.34
CA TYR A 421 14.44 -2.81 5.71
C TYR A 421 15.82 -3.46 5.75
N THR A 422 16.25 -3.89 6.94
CA THR A 422 17.56 -4.50 7.14
C THR A 422 17.53 -6.03 7.13
N GLY A 423 16.34 -6.66 7.08
CA GLY A 423 16.17 -8.11 7.16
C GLY A 423 16.38 -8.71 8.56
N TYR A 424 16.84 -7.91 9.52
CA TYR A 424 17.00 -8.34 10.91
C TYR A 424 15.67 -8.22 11.67
N PRO A 425 15.41 -9.11 12.64
CA PRO A 425 14.28 -8.95 13.55
C PRO A 425 14.38 -7.61 14.27
N THR A 426 13.23 -6.97 14.48
CA THR A 426 13.13 -5.72 15.22
C THR A 426 13.61 -5.95 16.65
N ALA A 427 14.57 -5.15 17.10
CA ALA A 427 15.05 -5.22 18.47
C ALA A 427 14.08 -4.45 19.38
N PRO A 428 13.78 -4.96 20.59
CA PRO A 428 13.05 -4.17 21.58
C PRO A 428 13.90 -2.97 22.02
N PRO A 429 13.27 -1.93 22.61
CA PRO A 429 13.98 -0.79 23.17
C PRO A 429 15.09 -1.23 24.15
N PRO A 430 16.21 -0.48 24.23
CA PRO A 430 17.21 -0.70 25.25
C PRO A 430 16.59 -0.68 26.66
N GLY A 431 16.97 -1.63 27.51
CA GLY A 431 16.44 -1.75 28.87
C GLY A 431 15.12 -2.52 29.01
N SER A 432 14.53 -3.00 27.92
CA SER A 432 13.29 -3.79 27.97
C SER A 432 13.45 -5.24 28.46
N HIS A 433 14.67 -5.69 28.77
CA HIS A 433 14.93 -7.05 29.23
C HIS A 433 14.76 -7.18 30.75
N SER A 434 13.81 -8.01 31.20
CA SER A 434 13.61 -8.36 32.62
C SER A 434 14.49 -9.52 33.12
N LYS A 435 15.21 -10.18 32.20
CA LYS A 435 16.17 -11.26 32.44
C LYS A 435 17.39 -11.08 31.54
N SER A 436 18.52 -11.69 31.90
CA SER A 436 19.74 -11.67 31.09
C SER A 436 19.47 -12.18 29.67
N PRO A 437 19.67 -11.35 28.62
CA PRO A 437 19.53 -11.79 27.23
C PRO A 437 20.53 -12.89 26.87
N THR A 438 21.73 -12.84 27.47
CA THR A 438 22.77 -13.86 27.32
C THR A 438 22.28 -15.20 27.88
N ASP A 439 21.69 -15.21 29.07
CA ASP A 439 21.21 -16.45 29.69
C ASP A 439 20.03 -17.02 28.92
N ALA A 440 19.12 -16.17 28.44
CA ALA A 440 18.02 -16.58 27.58
C ALA A 440 18.52 -17.20 26.25
N TYR A 441 19.55 -16.60 25.63
CA TYR A 441 20.18 -17.14 24.43
C TYR A 441 20.85 -18.49 24.70
N VAL A 442 21.62 -18.62 25.79
CA VAL A 442 22.28 -19.86 26.18
C VAL A 442 21.24 -20.95 26.48
N ALA A 443 20.18 -20.64 27.22
CA ALA A 443 19.10 -21.60 27.50
C ALA A 443 18.41 -22.09 26.22
N THR A 444 18.18 -21.20 25.25
CA THR A 444 17.45 -21.53 24.01
C THR A 444 18.32 -22.27 22.99
N ASN A 445 19.60 -21.88 22.86
CA ASN A 445 20.47 -22.36 21.78
C ASN A 445 21.56 -23.34 22.24
N MET A 446 21.88 -23.38 23.54
CA MET A 446 22.86 -24.31 24.13
C MET A 446 22.22 -25.31 25.11
N GLY A 447 20.95 -25.10 25.52
CA GLY A 447 20.23 -25.92 26.50
C GLY A 447 19.87 -27.35 26.06
N GLY A 448 20.12 -27.72 24.80
CA GLY A 448 19.92 -29.09 24.30
C GLY A 448 21.03 -30.09 24.67
N GLN A 449 22.12 -29.67 25.32
CA GLN A 449 23.26 -30.55 25.62
C GLN A 449 23.78 -30.54 27.06
N VAL A 450 23.07 -29.92 28.01
CA VAL A 450 23.49 -30.01 29.43
C VAL A 450 22.33 -30.43 30.29
N SER A 451 22.07 -31.74 30.28
CA SER A 451 21.41 -32.39 31.41
C SER A 451 22.48 -32.78 32.43
N ASN A 452 22.24 -32.34 33.67
CA ASN A 452 22.91 -32.69 34.92
C ASN A 452 24.32 -32.17 35.21
N GLU A 453 24.46 -31.78 36.48
CA GLU A 453 25.68 -31.46 37.24
C GLU A 453 26.19 -30.01 37.13
N TYR A 454 25.74 -29.15 38.05
CA TYR A 454 26.54 -28.68 39.20
C TYR A 454 25.80 -27.52 39.89
N ILE A 455 24.94 -27.86 40.85
CA ILE A 455 24.56 -26.94 41.93
C ILE A 455 25.55 -27.20 43.07
N ASN A 456 26.25 -26.16 43.53
CA ASN A 456 26.80 -26.16 44.86
C ASN A 456 26.77 -24.76 45.48
N GLY A 457 26.06 -24.63 46.61
CA GLY A 457 26.29 -23.54 47.58
C GLY A 457 25.11 -22.63 47.90
N LEU A 458 24.05 -23.16 48.54
CA LEU A 458 23.57 -22.73 49.87
C LEU A 458 22.18 -23.33 50.15
N VAL A 459 22.15 -24.21 51.13
CA VAL A 459 20.94 -24.82 51.71
C VAL A 459 20.30 -23.82 52.68
N GLY A 460 19.00 -23.60 52.51
CA GLY A 460 18.12 -22.97 53.50
C GLY A 460 16.71 -23.51 53.32
N ASP A 461 16.29 -24.38 54.24
CA ASP A 461 14.98 -25.05 54.34
C ASP A 461 13.77 -24.11 54.17
N SER A 462 12.76 -24.54 53.41
CA SER A 462 11.37 -24.77 53.90
C SER A 462 10.37 -25.14 52.78
N ILE A 463 10.09 -26.45 52.67
CA ILE A 463 8.79 -27.14 52.64
C ILE A 463 7.54 -26.42 52.07
N ASP A 464 7.10 -26.94 50.92
CA ASP A 464 5.75 -27.43 50.52
C ASP A 464 4.64 -26.49 50.00
N GLY A 465 4.00 -26.98 48.92
CA GLY A 465 2.81 -26.39 48.26
C GLY A 465 2.73 -26.63 46.75
N GLY A 466 2.26 -27.80 46.31
CA GLY A 466 1.84 -28.07 44.91
C GLY A 466 0.73 -27.10 44.43
N THR A 467 0.37 -26.96 43.15
CA THR A 467 0.18 -27.95 42.07
C THR A 467 -0.20 -27.22 40.76
N GLN A 468 0.26 -27.81 39.64
CA GLN A 468 -0.40 -27.94 38.31
C GLN A 468 -0.60 -26.73 37.34
N GLN A 469 0.02 -26.93 36.16
CA GLN A 469 -0.48 -26.74 34.77
C GLN A 469 -0.75 -25.30 34.28
N GLU A 470 -0.42 -24.89 33.04
CA GLU A 470 -0.33 -25.64 31.77
C GLU A 470 0.52 -24.84 30.75
N GLU A 471 1.39 -25.52 30.01
CA GLU A 471 2.10 -24.99 28.84
C GLU A 471 1.23 -25.07 27.58
N VAL A 472 1.28 -24.04 26.72
CA VAL A 472 1.08 -24.20 25.28
C VAL A 472 2.15 -23.35 24.55
N PRO A 473 3.06 -23.95 23.75
CA PRO A 473 4.13 -23.24 23.07
C PRO A 473 3.74 -22.84 21.64
N ASN A 474 4.05 -21.59 21.24
CA ASN A 474 3.88 -21.15 19.85
C ASN A 474 5.21 -21.19 19.08
N ALA A 475 5.25 -22.16 18.16
CA ALA A 475 5.79 -22.14 16.80
C ALA A 475 7.27 -21.77 16.56
N ALA A 476 8.03 -22.82 16.24
CA ALA A 476 9.34 -22.77 15.62
C ALA A 476 9.28 -22.57 14.09
N TYR A 477 10.22 -21.77 13.63
CA TYR A 477 10.86 -21.64 12.31
C TYR A 477 10.60 -22.72 11.26
N TRP A 478 10.27 -22.28 10.04
CA TRP A 478 10.35 -23.08 8.82
C TRP A 478 11.44 -22.55 7.89
N ASN A 479 12.39 -23.41 7.58
CA ASN A 479 13.18 -23.36 6.36
C ASN A 479 13.31 -24.80 5.87
N HIS A 480 12.82 -25.12 4.68
CA HIS A 480 13.57 -25.89 3.68
C HIS A 480 12.82 -26.01 2.34
N SER A 481 13.65 -26.00 1.31
CA SER A 481 13.43 -25.94 -0.13
C SER A 481 12.89 -27.21 -0.78
N VAL A 482 12.26 -27.00 -1.93
CA VAL A 482 11.70 -27.96 -2.88
C VAL A 482 12.77 -28.83 -3.56
N THR A 483 12.54 -30.14 -3.67
CA THR A 483 12.83 -30.95 -4.88
C THR A 483 11.78 -32.06 -5.05
N ASN A 484 11.47 -32.38 -6.30
CA ASN A 484 10.33 -33.18 -6.75
C ASN A 484 10.67 -34.67 -6.94
N SER A 485 9.62 -35.50 -6.80
CA SER A 485 9.25 -36.67 -7.64
C SER A 485 9.40 -38.12 -7.11
N VAL A 486 8.20 -38.75 -7.01
CA VAL A 486 7.79 -40.11 -7.45
C VAL A 486 7.96 -41.33 -6.50
N VAL A 487 6.80 -41.72 -5.94
CA VAL A 487 6.17 -43.07 -5.83
C VAL A 487 7.02 -44.29 -5.42
N GLY A 488 6.62 -44.94 -4.31
CA GLY A 488 6.75 -46.40 -4.17
C GLY A 488 6.94 -46.96 -2.75
N SER A 489 5.83 -47.32 -2.09
CA SER A 489 5.60 -48.57 -1.34
C SER A 489 6.71 -49.28 -0.51
N ALA A 490 6.33 -49.61 0.73
CA ALA A 490 6.68 -50.79 1.55
C ALA A 490 7.88 -50.75 2.52
N THR A 491 7.52 -50.64 3.79
CA THR A 491 7.80 -51.56 4.92
C THR A 491 9.15 -52.30 5.04
N ALA A 492 9.72 -52.18 6.25
CA ALA A 492 10.37 -53.22 7.07
C ALA A 492 11.91 -53.24 7.20
N MET A 493 12.34 -52.90 8.43
CA MET A 493 13.23 -53.64 9.34
C MET A 493 14.70 -53.99 8.98
N LYS A 494 15.53 -53.62 9.96
CA LYS A 494 16.62 -54.37 10.62
C LYS A 494 17.99 -54.52 9.91
N ALA A 495 18.94 -53.76 10.46
CA ALA A 495 20.10 -54.21 11.27
C ALA A 495 21.24 -55.05 10.63
N VAL A 496 22.41 -54.91 11.30
CA VAL A 496 23.64 -55.73 11.29
C VAL A 496 24.71 -55.23 10.28
N VAL A 497 25.73 -54.47 10.68
CA VAL A 497 26.97 -54.73 11.48
C VAL A 497 28.18 -55.13 10.61
N ASN A 498 29.32 -54.52 10.95
CA ASN A 498 30.73 -54.88 10.65
C ASN A 498 31.25 -54.61 9.22
N SER A 499 32.49 -54.19 8.98
CA SER A 499 33.69 -53.94 9.82
C SER A 499 34.85 -53.45 8.91
N HIS A 500 36.02 -53.16 9.52
CA HIS A 500 37.37 -52.93 8.97
C HIS A 500 37.72 -51.44 8.76
N LYS A 501 38.45 -50.75 9.67
CA LYS A 501 39.87 -50.85 10.12
C LYS A 501 40.90 -50.85 8.99
N THR A 502 41.67 -49.75 8.91
CA THR A 502 43.15 -49.61 8.81
C THR A 502 43.45 -48.11 8.65
N SER A 503 43.95 -47.36 9.65
CA SER A 503 45.30 -47.28 10.24
C SER A 503 46.27 -46.32 9.50
N GLY A 504 46.82 -45.35 10.26
CA GLY A 504 48.02 -44.56 9.95
C GLY A 504 47.74 -43.27 9.18
N SER A 505 48.26 -42.09 9.49
CA SER A 505 49.36 -41.70 10.39
C SER A 505 49.27 -40.20 10.64
N ALA A 506 49.74 -39.77 11.80
CA ALA A 506 49.79 -38.39 12.26
C ALA A 506 50.72 -37.48 11.43
N SER A 507 50.35 -36.20 11.32
CA SER A 507 51.31 -35.10 11.44
C SER A 507 50.60 -33.80 11.84
N VAL A 508 51.06 -33.26 12.95
CA VAL A 508 50.72 -31.98 13.58
C VAL A 508 51.33 -30.81 12.81
N ASN A 509 50.61 -29.70 12.69
CA ASN A 509 51.11 -28.31 12.77
C ASN A 509 49.88 -27.38 12.80
N GLN A 510 49.50 -26.86 13.96
CA GLN A 510 49.89 -25.54 14.48
C GLN A 510 49.81 -24.45 13.42
N ASN A 511 48.71 -23.67 13.46
CA ASN A 511 48.72 -22.29 12.98
C ASN A 511 48.18 -21.39 14.08
N THR A 512 49.06 -20.50 14.50
CA THR A 512 48.91 -19.49 15.52
C THR A 512 48.19 -18.27 14.95
N VAL A 513 47.37 -17.70 15.81
CA VAL A 513 46.69 -16.41 15.76
C VAL A 513 47.66 -15.25 15.48
N HIS A 514 47.22 -14.23 14.74
CA HIS A 514 47.40 -12.81 15.14
C HIS A 514 46.55 -11.84 14.30
N HIS A 515 45.77 -11.05 15.06
CA HIS A 515 45.17 -9.72 14.87
C HIS A 515 44.08 -9.48 13.84
#